data_AF-A0A1S9I1T6-F1
#
_entry.id   AF-A0A1S9I1T6-F1
#
_cell.length_a   1.000
_cell.length_b   1.000
_cell.length_c   1.000
_cell.angle_alpha   90.00
_cell.angle_beta   90.00
_cell.angle_gamma   90.00
#
_symmetry.space_group_name_H-M   'P 1'
#
loop_
_entity.id
_entity.type
_entity.pdbx_description
1 polymer ?
#
loop_
_entity_poly.entity_id
_entity_poly.type
_entity_poly.pdbx_seq_one_letter_code
_entity_poly.pdbx_strand_id
1 'polypeptide(L)'
;MYNPNYYNNFKNYNNYYRQYEQCNTDPLPLKEENLQPKNFKITYPVVQGIDNENISKFVNETIVDEVNDLFKEEILTPGKGKLLELIGFYEMKLNKECLLSILLGMYTYYEGAAHGFTAYSSLNIDLNTWQNLQLSDLFTSKINYKPILEQKVREYVSKNNVPLIEGYNGLSEDQQFYLTPDSLVLYYQVYEYTPYSYGLFQIPIPYQDILNLLGPASPIQRLIK
;
A
#
# COMPACT_ATOMS: atom_id res chain seq x y z
N MET A 1 -3.31 38.43 -31.65
CA MET A 1 -3.43 37.24 -32.52
C MET A 1 -3.91 36.08 -31.67
N TYR A 2 -5.12 35.57 -31.95
CA TYR A 2 -5.70 34.43 -31.25
C TYR A 2 -5.04 33.15 -31.78
N ASN A 3 -4.36 32.38 -30.93
CA ASN A 3 -3.71 31.14 -31.33
C ASN A 3 -4.73 29.98 -31.20
N PRO A 4 -5.27 29.43 -32.31
CA PRO A 4 -6.32 28.42 -32.26
C PRO A 4 -5.86 27.09 -31.62
N ASN A 5 -4.55 26.87 -31.55
CA ASN A 5 -3.97 25.65 -30.97
C ASN A 5 -4.08 25.59 -29.45
N TYR A 6 -4.29 26.73 -28.77
CA TYR A 6 -4.46 26.75 -27.31
C TYR A 6 -5.76 26.04 -26.89
N TYR A 7 -6.88 26.32 -27.56
CA TYR A 7 -8.17 25.70 -27.23
C TYR A 7 -8.19 24.19 -27.52
N ASN A 8 -7.55 23.75 -28.61
CA ASN A 8 -7.43 22.33 -28.94
C ASN A 8 -6.52 21.60 -27.95
N ASN A 9 -5.42 22.23 -27.52
CA ASN A 9 -4.55 21.67 -26.48
C ASN A 9 -5.29 21.57 -25.13
N PHE A 10 -6.06 22.58 -24.72
CA PHE A 10 -6.86 22.51 -23.49
C PHE A 10 -7.95 21.42 -23.54
N LYS A 11 -8.66 21.26 -24.67
CA LYS A 11 -9.63 20.15 -24.84
C LYS A 11 -8.96 18.79 -24.80
N ASN A 12 -7.80 18.63 -25.42
CA ASN A 12 -7.06 17.36 -25.40
C ASN A 12 -6.48 17.06 -24.02
N TYR A 13 -5.98 18.07 -23.31
CA TYR A 13 -5.56 17.95 -21.90
C TYR A 13 -6.73 17.52 -21.00
N ASN A 14 -7.88 18.17 -21.12
CA ASN A 14 -9.06 17.83 -20.31
C ASN A 14 -9.60 16.42 -20.63
N ASN A 15 -9.52 15.97 -21.89
CA ASN A 15 -9.91 14.61 -22.25
C ASN A 15 -8.91 13.56 -21.74
N TYR A 16 -7.61 13.86 -21.73
CA TYR A 16 -6.58 12.96 -21.19
C TYR A 16 -6.76 12.72 -19.69
N TYR A 17 -7.05 13.77 -18.89
CA TYR A 17 -7.27 13.59 -17.46
C TYR A 17 -8.63 12.97 -17.13
N ARG A 18 -9.64 13.13 -18.01
CA ARG A 18 -10.97 12.54 -17.84
C ARG A 18 -10.96 11.01 -17.71
N GLN A 19 -10.01 10.34 -18.36
CA GLN A 19 -9.89 8.87 -18.27
C GLN A 19 -9.38 8.42 -16.89
N TYR A 20 -8.68 9.28 -16.15
CA TYR A 20 -8.24 9.02 -14.77
C TYR A 20 -9.32 9.37 -13.73
N GLU A 21 -10.35 10.13 -14.14
CA GLU A 21 -11.37 10.68 -13.25
C GLU A 21 -12.57 9.77 -13.01
N GLN A 22 -12.87 8.83 -13.91
CA GLN A 22 -14.05 7.97 -13.81
C GLN A 22 -13.64 6.53 -13.49
N CYS A 23 -14.07 6.06 -12.32
CA CYS A 23 -14.03 4.65 -11.98
C CYS A 23 -15.30 3.98 -12.53
N ASN A 24 -15.12 2.94 -13.34
CA ASN A 24 -16.23 2.16 -13.91
C ASN A 24 -16.30 0.74 -13.34
N THR A 25 -15.62 0.49 -12.23
CA THR A 25 -15.57 -0.81 -11.56
C THR A 25 -16.08 -0.64 -10.13
N ASP A 26 -17.15 -1.36 -9.81
CA ASP A 26 -17.64 -1.43 -8.44
C ASP A 26 -16.54 -1.99 -7.50
N PRO A 27 -16.64 -1.74 -6.17
CA PRO A 27 -15.77 -2.39 -5.21
C PRO A 27 -15.66 -3.90 -5.47
N LEU A 28 -14.43 -4.42 -5.50
CA LEU A 28 -14.21 -5.80 -5.89
C LEU A 28 -14.86 -6.77 -4.90
N PRO A 29 -15.58 -7.80 -5.37
CA PRO A 29 -16.11 -8.86 -4.52
C PRO A 29 -14.96 -9.79 -4.08
N LEU A 30 -14.35 -9.49 -2.94
CA LEU A 30 -13.26 -10.26 -2.36
C LEU A 30 -13.82 -11.29 -1.38
N LYS A 31 -13.35 -12.53 -1.51
CA LYS A 31 -13.60 -13.60 -0.54
C LYS A 31 -12.29 -14.07 0.07
N GLU A 32 -12.39 -14.51 1.31
CA GLU A 32 -11.26 -15.09 2.02
C GLU A 32 -10.97 -16.51 1.51
N GLU A 33 -9.71 -16.77 1.18
CA GLU A 33 -9.17 -18.11 0.94
C GLU A 33 -8.16 -18.47 2.05
N ASN A 34 -8.02 -19.77 2.29
CA ASN A 34 -7.24 -20.30 3.41
C ASN A 34 -6.33 -21.45 2.95
N LEU A 35 -5.03 -21.33 3.22
CA LEU A 35 -4.04 -22.41 3.08
C LEU A 35 -3.61 -22.86 4.48
N GLN A 36 -3.96 -24.09 4.86
CA GLN A 36 -3.75 -24.58 6.23
C GLN A 36 -3.07 -25.97 6.29
N PRO A 37 -1.81 -26.11 5.82
CA PRO A 37 -1.02 -27.30 6.13
C PRO A 37 -0.64 -27.36 7.62
N LYS A 38 -0.06 -28.48 8.06
CA LYS A 38 0.31 -28.67 9.47
C LYS A 38 1.31 -27.59 9.94
N ASN A 39 0.94 -26.83 10.98
CA ASN A 39 1.68 -25.69 11.57
C ASN A 39 1.71 -24.40 10.72
N PHE A 40 0.91 -24.33 9.67
CA PHE A 40 0.80 -23.17 8.79
C PHE A 40 -0.66 -22.75 8.67
N LYS A 41 -0.92 -21.44 8.72
CA LYS A 41 -2.20 -20.88 8.29
C LYS A 41 -1.93 -19.60 7.52
N ILE A 42 -2.23 -19.57 6.23
CA ILE A 42 -2.15 -18.34 5.43
C ILE A 42 -3.55 -18.03 4.95
N THR A 43 -4.02 -16.85 5.29
CA THR A 43 -5.32 -16.33 4.91
C THR A 43 -5.11 -15.10 4.02
N TYR A 44 -5.69 -15.10 2.82
CA TYR A 44 -5.53 -14.03 1.83
C TYR A 44 -6.82 -13.83 1.02
N PRO A 45 -7.05 -12.64 0.45
CA PRO A 45 -8.28 -12.37 -0.30
C PRO A 45 -8.14 -12.81 -1.77
N VAL A 46 -9.26 -13.20 -2.37
CA VAL A 46 -9.38 -13.54 -3.79
C VAL A 46 -10.62 -12.88 -4.38
N VAL A 47 -10.47 -12.23 -5.52
CA VAL A 47 -11.56 -11.65 -6.30
C VAL A 47 -12.35 -12.77 -6.96
N GLN A 48 -13.66 -12.85 -6.68
CA GLN A 48 -14.57 -13.85 -7.24
C GLN A 48 -15.92 -13.23 -7.62
N GLY A 49 -16.50 -13.65 -8.75
CA GLY A 49 -17.85 -13.22 -9.13
C GLY A 49 -17.91 -11.81 -9.76
N ILE A 50 -16.84 -11.40 -10.43
CA ILE A 50 -16.82 -10.23 -11.31
C ILE A 50 -16.86 -10.68 -12.77
N ASP A 51 -17.61 -9.99 -13.62
CA ASP A 51 -17.74 -10.33 -15.05
C ASP A 51 -16.42 -10.13 -15.82
N ASN A 52 -15.60 -9.19 -15.39
CA ASN A 52 -14.31 -8.90 -16.02
C ASN A 52 -13.23 -9.87 -15.51
N GLU A 53 -13.09 -11.00 -16.18
CA GLU A 53 -12.11 -12.05 -15.85
C GLU A 53 -10.66 -11.55 -15.90
N ASN A 54 -10.36 -10.56 -16.73
CA ASN A 54 -9.01 -10.01 -16.79
C ASN A 54 -8.67 -9.25 -15.50
N ILE A 55 -9.64 -8.51 -14.91
CA ILE A 55 -9.43 -7.80 -13.63
C ILE A 55 -9.22 -8.81 -12.51
N SER A 56 -10.09 -9.82 -12.41
CA SER A 56 -9.93 -10.83 -11.36
C SER A 56 -8.62 -11.58 -11.51
N LYS A 57 -8.21 -11.95 -12.73
CA LYS A 57 -6.92 -12.58 -12.99
C LYS A 57 -5.76 -11.69 -12.54
N PHE A 58 -5.69 -10.45 -13.02
CA PHE A 58 -4.61 -9.51 -12.67
C PHE A 58 -4.50 -9.29 -11.16
N VAL A 59 -5.61 -9.02 -10.48
CA VAL A 59 -5.62 -8.77 -9.04
C VAL A 59 -5.25 -10.03 -8.25
N ASN A 60 -5.81 -11.20 -8.62
CA ASN A 60 -5.51 -12.45 -7.93
C ASN A 60 -4.07 -12.90 -8.12
N GLU A 61 -3.50 -12.75 -9.33
CA GLU A 61 -2.09 -13.02 -9.58
C GLU A 61 -1.21 -12.08 -8.75
N THR A 62 -1.53 -10.78 -8.73
CA THR A 62 -0.80 -9.79 -7.91
C THR A 62 -0.84 -10.11 -6.42
N ILE A 63 -2.00 -10.54 -5.88
CA ILE A 63 -2.13 -10.96 -4.48
C ILE A 63 -1.30 -12.20 -4.19
N VAL A 64 -1.37 -13.21 -5.05
CA VAL A 64 -0.64 -14.47 -4.87
C VAL A 64 0.87 -14.24 -4.95
N ASP A 65 1.34 -13.41 -5.88
CA ASP A 65 2.75 -13.08 -6.02
C ASP A 65 3.29 -12.38 -4.76
N GLU A 66 2.57 -11.39 -4.24
CA GLU A 66 2.96 -10.67 -3.03
C GLU A 66 2.97 -11.58 -1.77
N VAL A 67 1.93 -12.41 -1.61
CA VAL A 67 1.89 -13.41 -0.52
C VAL A 67 3.06 -14.39 -0.63
N ASN A 68 3.40 -14.81 -1.84
CA ASN A 68 4.53 -15.70 -2.09
C ASN A 68 5.87 -15.03 -1.80
N ASP A 69 6.03 -13.76 -2.15
CA ASP A 69 7.28 -13.04 -1.90
C ASP A 69 7.49 -12.79 -0.41
N LEU A 70 6.45 -12.36 0.31
CA LEU A 70 6.48 -12.25 1.78
C LEU A 70 6.76 -13.61 2.45
N PHE A 71 6.19 -14.70 1.93
CA PHE A 71 6.49 -16.05 2.40
C PHE A 71 7.96 -16.43 2.16
N LYS A 72 8.52 -16.14 0.97
CA LYS A 72 9.91 -16.46 0.64
C LYS A 72 10.88 -15.68 1.52
N GLU A 73 10.65 -14.39 1.72
CA GLU A 73 11.49 -13.54 2.57
C GLU A 73 11.55 -14.09 4.01
N GLU A 74 10.40 -14.47 4.55
CA GLU A 74 10.37 -14.98 5.91
C GLU A 74 10.93 -16.40 6.04
N ILE A 75 10.60 -17.29 5.12
CA ILE A 75 10.87 -18.73 5.26
C ILE A 75 12.18 -19.19 4.62
N LEU A 76 12.56 -18.62 3.47
CA LEU A 76 13.75 -19.04 2.74
C LEU A 76 15.02 -18.35 3.22
N THR A 77 14.93 -17.45 4.20
CA THR A 77 16.10 -16.83 4.84
C THR A 77 16.90 -17.85 5.66
N PRO A 78 18.16 -18.17 5.30
CA PRO A 78 18.96 -19.16 6.00
C PRO A 78 19.22 -18.77 7.46
N GLY A 79 19.37 -19.78 8.33
CA GLY A 79 19.88 -19.58 9.69
C GLY A 79 18.82 -19.22 10.75
N LYS A 80 17.53 -19.10 10.40
CA LYS A 80 16.44 -18.81 11.37
C LYS A 80 16.05 -20.00 12.28
N GLY A 81 16.62 -21.19 12.05
CA GLY A 81 16.34 -22.39 12.86
C GLY A 81 15.04 -23.09 12.47
N LYS A 82 14.45 -23.85 13.41
CA LYS A 82 13.23 -24.63 13.16
C LYS A 82 11.99 -23.76 13.34
N LEU A 83 11.22 -23.56 12.27
CA LEU A 83 9.93 -22.88 12.30
C LEU A 83 8.90 -23.72 13.08
N LEU A 84 8.21 -23.11 14.04
CA LEU A 84 7.16 -23.72 14.85
C LEU A 84 5.77 -23.29 14.42
N GLU A 85 5.60 -22.03 14.03
CA GLU A 85 4.32 -21.44 13.64
C GLU A 85 4.53 -20.42 12.53
N LEU A 86 3.61 -20.43 11.55
CA LEU A 86 3.48 -19.38 10.56
C LEU A 86 2.00 -19.04 10.39
N ILE A 87 1.70 -17.74 10.51
CA ILE A 87 0.37 -17.18 10.33
C ILE A 87 0.44 -16.03 9.33
N GLY A 88 -0.10 -16.24 8.14
CA GLY A 88 -0.37 -15.20 7.16
C GLY A 88 -1.78 -14.64 7.33
N PHE A 89 -1.93 -13.34 7.28
CA PHE A 89 -3.21 -12.64 7.37
C PHE A 89 -3.21 -11.40 6.47
N TYR A 90 -4.40 -10.82 6.27
CA TYR A 90 -4.56 -9.59 5.51
C TYR A 90 -5.58 -8.66 6.16
N GLU A 91 -5.48 -7.38 5.84
CA GLU A 91 -6.46 -6.36 6.18
C GLU A 91 -6.84 -5.57 4.93
N MET A 92 -8.14 -5.47 4.66
CA MET A 92 -8.67 -4.59 3.64
C MET A 92 -8.60 -3.14 4.11
N LYS A 93 -7.66 -2.36 3.57
CA LYS A 93 -7.49 -0.93 3.92
C LYS A 93 -8.32 -0.03 3.02
N LEU A 94 -8.48 -0.39 1.75
CA LEU A 94 -9.32 0.32 0.78
C LEU A 94 -9.86 -0.64 -0.29
N ASN A 95 -11.12 -0.46 -0.67
CA ASN A 95 -11.74 -1.08 -1.85
C ASN A 95 -12.85 -0.14 -2.35
N LYS A 96 -12.43 0.96 -2.97
CA LYS A 96 -13.32 2.08 -3.34
C LYS A 96 -12.73 2.86 -4.50
N GLU A 97 -13.58 3.40 -5.37
CA GLU A 97 -13.15 4.28 -6.47
C GLU A 97 -12.03 3.70 -7.36
N CYS A 98 -12.14 2.40 -7.67
CA CYS A 98 -11.16 1.65 -8.47
C CYS A 98 -9.77 1.59 -7.82
N LEU A 99 -9.70 1.83 -6.50
CA LEU A 99 -8.50 1.65 -5.70
C LEU A 99 -8.71 0.53 -4.71
N LEU A 100 -7.77 -0.40 -4.73
CA LEU A 100 -7.67 -1.52 -3.82
C LEU A 100 -6.38 -1.37 -3.02
N SER A 101 -6.49 -1.33 -1.70
CA SER A 101 -5.33 -1.33 -0.81
C SER A 101 -5.46 -2.41 0.24
N ILE A 102 -4.47 -3.28 0.31
CA ILE A 102 -4.43 -4.47 1.16
C ILE A 102 -3.12 -4.43 1.94
N LEU A 103 -3.21 -4.50 3.26
CA LEU A 103 -2.05 -4.77 4.11
C LEU A 103 -1.97 -6.28 4.33
N LEU A 104 -0.81 -6.87 4.06
CA LEU A 104 -0.50 -8.28 4.27
C LEU A 104 0.46 -8.40 5.45
N GLY A 105 0.27 -9.42 6.28
CA GLY A 105 1.14 -9.71 7.41
C GLY A 105 1.50 -11.19 7.46
N MET A 106 2.77 -11.49 7.72
CA MET A 106 3.28 -12.84 7.88
C MET A 106 3.99 -12.95 9.23
N TYR A 107 3.29 -13.54 10.19
CA TYR A 107 3.84 -13.85 11.50
C TYR A 107 4.60 -15.17 11.45
N THR A 108 5.80 -15.21 12.05
CA THR A 108 6.60 -16.41 12.23
C THR A 108 7.06 -16.55 13.68
N TYR A 109 7.16 -17.79 14.14
CA TYR A 109 7.79 -18.12 15.42
C TYR A 109 8.72 -19.31 15.27
N TYR A 110 9.96 -19.14 15.70
CA TYR A 110 11.02 -20.14 15.58
C TYR A 110 11.37 -20.73 16.95
N GLU A 111 11.77 -22.00 16.97
CA GLU A 111 12.16 -22.72 18.18
C GLU A 111 13.32 -22.01 18.89
N GLY A 112 13.11 -21.66 20.16
CA GLY A 112 14.10 -20.93 20.97
C GLY A 112 14.08 -19.41 20.82
N ALA A 113 13.22 -18.85 19.95
CA ALA A 113 13.01 -17.41 19.90
C ALA A 113 12.27 -16.91 21.17
N ALA A 114 12.58 -15.68 21.61
CA ALA A 114 11.91 -15.08 22.77
C ALA A 114 10.45 -14.68 22.50
N HIS A 115 10.15 -14.33 21.25
CA HIS A 115 8.83 -13.97 20.74
C HIS A 115 8.79 -14.22 19.22
N GLY A 116 7.61 -14.18 18.61
CA GLY A 116 7.50 -14.21 17.14
C GLY A 116 7.79 -12.86 16.50
N PHE A 117 7.80 -12.85 15.18
CA PHE A 117 8.06 -11.66 14.37
C PHE A 117 7.02 -11.59 13.26
N THR A 118 6.52 -10.39 12.96
CA THR A 118 5.61 -10.18 11.83
C THR A 118 6.27 -9.28 10.81
N ALA A 119 6.48 -9.81 9.62
CA ALA A 119 6.79 -9.02 8.43
C ALA A 119 5.49 -8.54 7.79
N TYR A 120 5.51 -7.33 7.25
CA TYR A 120 4.37 -6.75 6.56
C TYR A 120 4.74 -6.34 5.14
N SER A 121 3.78 -6.44 4.24
CA SER A 121 3.85 -5.81 2.92
C SER A 121 2.48 -5.29 2.52
N SER A 122 2.38 -4.59 1.40
CA SER A 122 1.12 -3.95 1.00
C SER A 122 0.97 -3.87 -0.50
N LEU A 123 -0.26 -4.11 -0.96
CA LEU A 123 -0.67 -3.90 -2.34
C LEU A 123 -1.50 -2.62 -2.44
N ASN A 124 -1.25 -1.82 -3.48
CA ASN A 124 -1.97 -0.59 -3.77
C ASN A 124 -2.35 -0.57 -5.24
N ILE A 125 -3.43 -1.23 -5.61
CA ILE A 125 -3.78 -1.46 -7.00
C ILE A 125 -4.75 -0.38 -7.49
N ASP A 126 -4.42 0.25 -8.63
CA ASP A 126 -5.34 1.04 -9.43
C ASP A 126 -5.94 0.16 -10.54
N LEU A 127 -7.26 -0.09 -10.45
CA LEU A 127 -8.01 -0.93 -11.40
C LEU A 127 -8.25 -0.24 -12.75
N ASN A 128 -8.10 1.09 -12.84
CA ASN A 128 -8.18 1.80 -14.11
C ASN A 128 -6.89 1.65 -14.92
N THR A 129 -5.73 1.64 -14.26
CA THR A 129 -4.42 1.55 -14.92
C THR A 129 -3.80 0.15 -14.86
N TRP A 130 -4.39 -0.76 -14.09
CA TRP A 130 -3.92 -2.15 -13.92
C TRP A 130 -2.49 -2.17 -13.36
N GLN A 131 -2.25 -1.31 -12.38
CA GLN A 131 -0.94 -1.08 -11.82
C GLN A 131 -0.98 -1.27 -10.30
N ASN A 132 -0.01 -2.01 -9.76
CA ASN A 132 0.35 -1.90 -8.35
C ASN A 132 1.20 -0.63 -8.18
N LEU A 133 0.63 0.37 -7.50
CA LEU A 133 1.16 1.72 -7.38
C LEU A 133 2.40 1.74 -6.49
N GLN A 134 3.43 2.43 -6.96
CA GLN A 134 4.54 2.89 -6.13
C GLN A 134 4.16 4.21 -5.45
N LEU A 135 4.86 4.56 -4.36
CA LEU A 135 4.59 5.79 -3.61
C LEU A 135 4.68 7.03 -4.52
N SER A 136 5.61 7.05 -5.48
CA SER A 136 5.78 8.13 -6.45
C SER A 136 4.58 8.33 -7.38
N ASP A 137 3.81 7.28 -7.67
CA ASP A 137 2.65 7.35 -8.57
C ASP A 137 1.51 8.20 -7.99
N LEU A 138 1.52 8.43 -6.68
CA LEU A 138 0.53 9.26 -5.99
C LEU A 138 0.74 10.76 -6.22
N PHE A 139 1.95 11.17 -6.64
CA PHE A 139 2.37 12.57 -6.61
C PHE A 139 2.69 13.13 -8.00
N THR A 140 2.61 14.45 -8.13
CA THR A 140 3.05 15.12 -9.35
C THR A 140 4.58 15.09 -9.46
N SER A 141 5.09 14.82 -10.66
CA SER A 141 6.53 14.92 -10.96
C SER A 141 7.10 16.35 -10.87
N LYS A 142 6.24 17.36 -10.74
CA LYS A 142 6.64 18.77 -10.62
C LYS A 142 7.16 19.15 -9.24
N ILE A 143 6.87 18.35 -8.22
CA ILE A 143 7.20 18.65 -6.83
C ILE A 143 7.91 17.44 -6.23
N ASN A 144 9.05 17.68 -5.58
CA ASN A 144 9.70 16.65 -4.80
C ASN A 144 8.89 16.40 -3.51
N TYR A 145 8.10 15.33 -3.49
CA TYR A 145 7.23 14.99 -2.36
C TYR A 145 7.99 14.48 -1.13
N LYS A 146 9.19 13.90 -1.32
CA LYS A 146 9.91 13.20 -0.24
C LYS A 146 10.18 14.08 0.99
N PRO A 147 10.78 15.29 0.86
CA PRO A 147 11.05 16.13 2.03
C PRO A 147 9.78 16.56 2.79
N ILE A 148 8.67 16.69 2.07
CA ILE A 148 7.39 17.12 2.66
C ILE A 148 6.76 15.97 3.46
N LEU A 149 6.80 14.75 2.91
CA LEU A 149 6.38 13.55 3.65
C LEU A 149 7.30 13.28 4.85
N GLU A 150 8.62 13.40 4.71
CA GLU A 150 9.56 13.26 5.82
C GLU A 150 9.28 14.26 6.95
N GLN A 151 8.94 15.50 6.60
CA GLN A 151 8.52 16.49 7.58
C GLN A 151 7.24 16.04 8.30
N LYS A 152 6.23 15.55 7.57
CA LYS A 152 4.99 15.01 8.16
C LYS A 152 5.27 13.84 9.12
N VAL A 153 6.21 12.96 8.78
CA VAL A 153 6.67 11.88 9.67
C VAL A 153 7.28 12.44 10.96
N ARG A 154 8.21 13.41 10.85
CA ARG A 154 8.82 14.06 12.03
C ARG A 154 7.79 14.77 12.91
N GLU A 155 6.83 15.45 12.30
CA GLU A 155 5.70 16.09 12.99
C GLU A 155 4.85 15.06 13.73
N TYR A 156 4.51 13.94 13.09
CA TYR A 156 3.76 12.85 13.72
C TYR A 156 4.50 12.25 14.91
N VAL A 157 5.80 11.94 14.74
CA VAL A 157 6.65 11.43 15.82
C VAL A 157 6.65 12.37 17.01
N SER A 158 6.90 13.66 16.77
CA SER A 158 6.96 14.66 17.84
C SER A 158 5.61 14.86 18.52
N LYS A 159 4.52 14.96 17.75
CA LYS A 159 3.18 15.23 18.27
C LYS A 159 2.66 14.08 19.14
N ASN A 160 2.98 12.84 18.77
CA ASN A 160 2.47 11.65 19.45
C ASN A 160 3.46 11.06 20.47
N ASN A 161 4.62 11.70 20.68
CA ASN A 161 5.70 11.20 21.53
C ASN A 161 6.09 9.75 21.18
N VAL A 162 6.25 9.46 19.88
CA VAL A 162 6.57 8.12 19.40
C VAL A 162 7.93 7.70 19.97
N PRO A 163 8.03 6.54 20.65
CA PRO A 163 9.26 6.08 21.26
C PRO A 163 10.19 5.53 20.18
N LEU A 164 11.02 6.39 19.58
CA LEU A 164 11.99 5.93 18.60
C LEU A 164 13.17 5.22 19.29
N ILE A 165 13.60 4.09 18.74
CA ILE A 165 14.81 3.37 19.19
C ILE A 165 16.08 3.86 18.50
N GLU A 166 15.93 4.57 17.38
CA GLU A 166 17.00 5.27 16.65
C GLU A 166 16.48 6.55 15.99
N GLY A 167 17.38 7.35 15.41
CA GLY A 167 16.97 8.58 14.71
C GLY A 167 16.21 8.28 13.42
N TYR A 168 15.17 9.07 13.10
CA TYR A 168 14.45 8.93 11.83
C TYR A 168 15.31 9.36 10.64
N ASN A 169 15.63 8.39 9.76
CA ASN A 169 16.58 8.54 8.65
C ASN A 169 15.94 8.94 7.31
N GLY A 170 14.63 9.17 7.27
CA GLY A 170 13.89 9.58 6.07
C GLY A 170 13.10 8.43 5.44
N LEU A 171 12.59 8.65 4.22
CA LEU A 171 11.87 7.63 3.46
C LEU A 171 12.86 6.68 2.77
N SER A 172 12.53 5.39 2.73
CA SER A 172 13.27 4.44 1.88
C SER A 172 12.97 4.67 0.39
N GLU A 173 13.77 4.06 -0.49
CA GLU A 173 13.52 4.12 -1.94
C GLU A 173 12.22 3.41 -2.32
N ASP A 174 11.93 2.31 -1.64
CA ASP A 174 10.79 1.42 -1.75
C ASP A 174 9.79 1.63 -0.60
N GLN A 175 9.66 2.87 -0.13
CA GLN A 175 8.87 3.19 1.06
C GLN A 175 7.49 2.57 1.02
N GLN A 176 7.24 1.72 2.01
CA GLN A 176 6.00 1.00 2.15
C GLN A 176 4.87 1.92 2.60
N PHE A 177 3.70 1.72 2.01
CA PHE A 177 2.51 2.52 2.27
C PHE A 177 1.24 1.74 1.95
N TYR A 178 0.12 2.16 2.52
CA TYR A 178 -1.20 1.74 2.06
C TYR A 178 -2.15 2.95 2.03
N LEU A 179 -3.26 2.81 1.32
CA LEU A 179 -4.29 3.86 1.21
C LEU A 179 -5.49 3.50 2.06
N THR A 180 -6.08 4.51 2.70
CA THR A 180 -7.40 4.45 3.33
C THR A 180 -8.37 5.36 2.58
N PRO A 181 -9.66 5.41 2.94
CA PRO A 181 -10.59 6.35 2.33
C PRO A 181 -10.20 7.83 2.47
N ASP A 182 -9.37 8.20 3.45
CA ASP A 182 -9.07 9.58 3.81
C ASP A 182 -7.57 9.93 3.94
N SER A 183 -6.69 8.92 3.92
CA SER A 183 -5.28 9.11 4.26
C SER A 183 -4.36 8.21 3.42
N LEU A 184 -3.18 8.75 3.11
CA LEU A 184 -2.00 7.96 2.78
C LEU A 184 -1.40 7.50 4.11
N VAL A 185 -1.22 6.20 4.32
CA VAL A 185 -0.54 5.69 5.51
C VAL A 185 0.84 5.17 5.12
N LEU A 186 1.88 5.87 5.56
CA LEU A 186 3.25 5.33 5.51
C LEU A 186 3.42 4.38 6.68
N TYR A 187 4.16 3.30 6.48
CA TYR A 187 4.51 2.40 7.59
C TYR A 187 5.94 1.90 7.51
N TYR A 188 6.45 1.50 8.66
CA TYR A 188 7.81 0.97 8.85
C TYR A 188 7.72 -0.34 9.62
N GLN A 189 8.60 -1.28 9.28
CA GLN A 189 8.57 -2.65 9.81
C GLN A 189 8.74 -2.66 11.33
N VAL A 190 8.32 -3.76 11.96
CA VAL A 190 8.58 -3.99 13.38
C VAL A 190 10.09 -3.95 13.63
N TYR A 191 10.52 -3.22 14.67
CA TYR A 191 11.92 -2.92 14.99
C TYR A 191 12.67 -1.97 14.05
N GLU A 192 12.04 -1.42 13.01
CA GLU A 192 12.75 -0.50 12.12
C GLU A 192 13.05 0.82 12.83
N TYR A 193 12.02 1.48 13.39
CA TYR A 193 12.19 2.75 14.12
C TYR A 193 11.64 2.74 15.54
N THR A 194 10.79 1.77 15.89
CA THR A 194 10.10 1.68 17.18
C THR A 194 10.32 0.32 17.84
N PRO A 195 10.19 0.21 19.18
CA PRO A 195 10.26 -1.07 19.87
C PRO A 195 9.17 -2.03 19.38
N TYR A 196 9.39 -3.33 19.53
CA TYR A 196 8.40 -4.37 19.22
C TYR A 196 7.01 -4.13 19.83
N SER A 197 6.97 -3.63 21.06
CA SER A 197 5.71 -3.34 21.76
C SER A 197 4.85 -2.27 21.09
N TYR A 198 5.45 -1.45 20.22
CA TYR A 198 4.73 -0.48 19.40
C TYR A 198 4.01 -1.13 18.21
N GLY A 199 4.41 -2.36 17.83
CA GLY A 199 3.91 -3.06 16.66
C GLY A 199 4.36 -2.40 15.35
N LEU A 200 3.52 -2.52 14.32
CA LEU A 200 3.72 -1.87 13.03
C LEU A 200 3.64 -0.35 13.18
N PHE A 201 4.73 0.37 12.90
CA PHE A 201 4.77 1.81 13.02
C PHE A 201 4.05 2.45 11.82
N GLN A 202 2.82 2.91 12.05
CA GLN A 202 1.94 3.49 11.03
C GLN A 202 1.77 4.98 11.22
N ILE A 203 1.82 5.72 10.11
CA ILE A 203 1.75 7.18 10.08
C ILE A 203 0.69 7.61 9.07
N PRO A 204 -0.55 7.87 9.53
CA PRO A 204 -1.59 8.40 8.66
C PRO A 204 -1.30 9.86 8.31
N ILE A 205 -1.28 10.16 7.01
CA ILE A 205 -1.16 11.48 6.42
C ILE A 205 -2.48 11.76 5.68
N PRO A 206 -3.36 12.61 6.25
CA PRO A 206 -4.63 12.93 5.62
C PRO A 206 -4.43 13.50 4.22
N TYR A 207 -5.28 13.13 3.26
CA TYR A 207 -5.14 13.64 1.88
C TYR A 207 -5.23 15.17 1.80
N GLN A 208 -6.00 15.79 2.70
CA GLN A 208 -6.11 17.24 2.84
C GLN A 208 -4.76 17.93 3.10
N ASP A 209 -3.85 17.24 3.78
CA ASP A 209 -2.53 17.78 4.15
C ASP A 209 -1.51 17.73 3.00
N ILE A 210 -1.82 16.99 1.92
CA ILE A 210 -0.91 16.75 0.79
C ILE A 210 -1.54 17.11 -0.57
N LEU A 211 -2.69 17.80 -0.60
CA LEU A 211 -3.40 18.16 -1.83
C LEU A 211 -2.52 18.86 -2.86
N ASN A 212 -1.61 19.73 -2.41
CA ASN A 212 -0.69 20.47 -3.26
C ASN A 212 0.39 19.58 -3.91
N LEU A 213 0.60 18.37 -3.39
CA LEU A 213 1.55 17.39 -3.95
C LEU A 213 0.89 16.50 -5.00
N LEU A 214 -0.44 16.44 -5.02
CA LEU A 214 -1.20 15.58 -5.92
C LEU A 214 -1.28 16.24 -7.31
N GLY A 215 -0.93 15.48 -8.35
CA GLY A 215 -1.20 15.87 -9.73
C GLY A 215 -2.66 15.60 -10.12
N PRO A 216 -3.16 16.16 -11.24
CA PRO A 216 -4.49 15.82 -11.76
C PRO A 216 -4.65 14.33 -12.11
N ALA A 217 -3.56 13.63 -12.41
CA ALA A 217 -3.55 12.20 -12.68
C ALA A 217 -3.36 11.33 -11.43
N SER A 218 -3.21 11.93 -10.25
CA SER A 218 -3.03 11.13 -9.03
C SER A 218 -4.28 10.28 -8.78
N PRO A 219 -4.15 8.97 -8.49
CA PRO A 219 -5.29 8.12 -8.19
C PRO A 219 -6.10 8.62 -6.99
N ILE A 220 -5.45 9.28 -6.02
CA ILE A 220 -6.10 9.87 -4.83
C ILE A 220 -7.17 10.89 -5.21
N GLN A 221 -7.06 11.53 -6.38
CA GLN A 221 -8.08 12.47 -6.87
C GLN A 221 -9.47 11.85 -6.92
N ARG A 222 -9.62 10.52 -7.00
CA ARG A 222 -10.95 9.88 -6.96
C ARG A 222 -11.55 9.79 -5.55
N LEU A 223 -10.72 9.81 -4.50
CA LEU A 223 -11.15 9.68 -3.10
C LEU A 223 -11.54 11.02 -2.45
N ILE A 224 -11.05 12.14 -2.99
CA ILE A 224 -11.19 13.48 -2.39
C ILE A 224 -12.19 14.39 -3.11
N LYS A 225 -13.01 13.83 -4.00
CA LYS A 225 -14.07 14.55 -4.71
C LYS A 225 -15.29 14.80 -3.84
#